data_AF-A0A7J2HZ92-F1
#
_entry.id   AF-A0A7J2HZ92-F1
#
_cell.length_a   1.000
_cell.length_b   1.000
_cell.length_c   1.000
_cell.angle_alpha   90.00
_cell.angle_beta   90.00
_cell.angle_gamma   90.00
#
_symmetry.space_group_name_H-M   'P 1'
#
loop_
_entity.id
_entity.type
_entity.pdbx_description
1 polymer ?
#
loop_
_entity_poly.entity_id
_entity_poly.type
_entity_poly.pdbx_seq_one_letter_code
_entity_poly.pdbx_strand_id
1 'polypeptide(L)'
;SIPIGKIVDKINRKIPTLLAFVLFAVSMWLFVNGNVLLVLISLIFVGAAMVMMNTGVGALMADLTPKIERGKVNAFMNFAGFIFMALGSFIGGFLYEHVSHKLPFYIAIALVIPSFILTLILVKEPEKREE
;
A
#
# COMPACT_ATOMS: atom_id res chain seq x y z
N SER A 1 16.91 3.96 -27.13
CA SER A 1 16.91 5.19 -26.33
C SER A 1 17.32 4.87 -24.90
N ILE A 2 18.62 5.09 -24.64
CA ILE A 2 19.26 5.52 -23.39
C ILE A 2 19.14 4.58 -22.16
N PRO A 3 20.27 4.28 -21.47
CA PRO A 3 20.45 3.17 -20.52
C PRO A 3 19.90 3.47 -19.11
N ILE A 4 18.78 4.20 -19.03
CA ILE A 4 18.11 4.50 -17.76
C ILE A 4 17.33 3.27 -17.26
N GLY A 5 16.92 2.36 -18.16
CA GLY A 5 16.26 1.10 -17.79
C GLY A 5 17.05 0.26 -16.80
N LYS A 6 18.38 0.13 -16.98
CA LYS A 6 19.25 -0.66 -16.09
C LYS A 6 19.54 -0.01 -14.73
N ILE A 7 19.31 1.31 -14.58
CA ILE A 7 19.44 2.02 -13.29
C ILE A 7 18.09 2.02 -12.56
N VAL A 8 16.97 1.97 -13.30
CA VAL A 8 15.61 1.85 -12.73
C VAL A 8 15.29 0.40 -12.35
N ASP A 9 15.89 -0.60 -13.01
CA ASP A 9 15.84 -2.03 -12.64
C ASP A 9 16.51 -2.36 -11.28
N LYS A 10 17.04 -1.34 -10.58
CA LYS A 10 17.83 -1.43 -9.33
C LYS A 10 17.09 -1.01 -8.07
N ILE A 11 15.81 -0.64 -8.14
CA ILE A 11 15.05 -0.32 -6.93
C ILE A 11 14.59 -1.62 -6.27
N ASN A 12 15.23 -1.95 -5.16
CA ASN A 12 14.75 -2.84 -4.11
C ASN A 12 13.22 -2.76 -4.00
N ARG A 13 12.50 -3.75 -4.57
CA ARG A 13 11.04 -3.71 -4.81
C ARG A 13 10.25 -3.57 -3.51
N LYS A 14 10.88 -3.90 -2.38
CA LYS A 14 10.36 -3.73 -1.03
C LYS A 14 10.32 -2.27 -0.58
N ILE A 15 11.29 -1.45 -1.00
CA ILE A 15 11.41 -0.05 -0.55
C ILE A 15 10.19 0.79 -0.96
N PRO A 16 9.70 0.77 -2.21
CA PRO A 16 8.48 1.47 -2.60
C PRO A 16 7.28 1.08 -1.74
N THR A 17 7.09 -0.21 -1.45
CA THR A 17 5.98 -0.71 -0.61
C THR A 17 6.09 -0.19 0.82
N LEU A 18 7.29 -0.22 1.42
CA LEU A 18 7.51 0.30 2.78
C LEU A 18 7.32 1.81 2.86
N LEU A 19 7.81 2.57 1.86
CA LEU A 19 7.60 4.01 1.78
C LEU A 19 6.13 4.36 1.58
N ALA A 20 5.39 3.58 0.80
CA ALA A 20 3.95 3.76 0.62
C ALA A 20 3.19 3.69 1.94
N PHE A 21 3.52 2.72 2.80
CA PHE A 21 2.92 2.60 4.13
C PHE A 21 3.17 3.83 5.00
N VAL A 22 4.43 4.27 5.08
CA VAL A 22 4.79 5.47 5.87
C VAL A 22 4.06 6.70 5.34
N LEU A 23 4.09 6.91 4.01
CA LEU A 23 3.47 8.06 3.38
C LEU A 23 1.94 8.06 3.54
N PHE A 24 1.31 6.89 3.49
CA PHE A 24 -0.12 6.73 3.75
C PHE A 24 -0.47 7.07 5.21
N ALA A 25 0.32 6.60 6.17
CA ALA A 25 0.11 6.92 7.59
C ALA A 25 0.25 8.42 7.87
N VAL A 26 1.29 9.07 7.34
CA VAL A 26 1.48 10.54 7.45
C VAL A 26 0.32 11.28 6.79
N SER A 27 -0.10 10.84 5.60
CA SER A 27 -1.22 11.45 4.90
C SER A 27 -2.52 11.39 5.70
N MET A 28 -2.87 10.21 6.23
CA MET A 28 -4.07 10.04 7.04
C MET A 28 -4.02 10.88 8.33
N TRP A 29 -2.85 11.02 8.94
CA TRP A 29 -2.69 11.86 10.11
C TRP A 29 -2.88 13.36 9.79
N LEU A 30 -2.33 13.82 8.66
CA LEU A 30 -2.53 15.18 8.15
C LEU A 30 -3.99 15.44 7.77
N PHE A 31 -4.68 14.45 7.19
CA PHE A 31 -6.09 14.56 6.82
C PHE A 31 -6.99 14.78 8.05
N VAL A 32 -6.72 14.08 9.15
CA VAL A 32 -7.56 14.12 10.36
C VAL A 32 -7.34 15.37 11.22
N ASN A 33 -6.11 15.91 11.23
CA ASN A 33 -5.70 16.99 12.12
C ASN A 33 -5.38 18.30 11.39
N GLY A 34 -5.38 18.29 10.06
CA GLY A 34 -4.97 19.42 9.23
C GLY A 34 -6.07 20.43 8.95
N ASN A 35 -5.65 21.60 8.47
CA ASN A 35 -6.54 22.60 7.86
C ASN A 35 -6.78 22.24 6.37
N VAL A 36 -7.59 23.05 5.68
CA VAL A 36 -7.95 22.82 4.26
C VAL A 36 -6.71 22.65 3.37
N LEU A 37 -5.64 23.44 3.60
CA LEU A 37 -4.39 23.32 2.84
C LEU A 37 -3.67 21.98 3.11
N LEU A 38 -3.59 21.56 4.37
CA LEU A 38 -3.01 20.27 4.75
C LEU A 38 -3.81 19.09 4.22
N VAL A 39 -5.13 19.22 4.10
CA VAL A 39 -5.99 18.21 3.44
C VAL A 39 -5.61 18.09 1.96
N LEU A 40 -5.41 19.19 1.23
CA LEU A 40 -4.95 19.13 -0.17
C LEU A 40 -3.59 18.44 -0.30
N ILE A 41 -2.66 18.74 0.60
CA ILE A 41 -1.35 18.07 0.64
C ILE A 41 -1.52 16.58 0.95
N SER A 42 -2.42 16.22 1.87
CA SER A 42 -2.70 14.83 2.21
C SER A 42 -3.17 14.03 0.99
N LEU A 43 -4.02 14.61 0.13
CA LEU A 43 -4.50 13.96 -1.09
C LEU A 43 -3.36 13.65 -2.07
N ILE A 44 -2.40 14.57 -2.21
CA ILE A 44 -1.20 14.36 -3.03
C ILE A 44 -0.38 13.19 -2.46
N PHE A 45 -0.21 13.15 -1.13
CA PHE A 45 0.52 12.05 -0.47
C PHE A 45 -0.21 10.71 -0.57
N VAL A 46 -1.55 10.67 -0.48
CA VAL A 46 -2.31 9.43 -0.74
C VAL A 46 -2.09 8.97 -2.17
N GLY A 47 -2.16 9.88 -3.15
CA GLY A 47 -1.92 9.55 -4.55
C GLY A 47 -0.53 8.97 -4.78
N ALA A 48 0.50 9.60 -4.22
CA ALA A 48 1.87 9.10 -4.29
C ALA A 48 2.02 7.72 -3.60
N ALA A 49 1.43 7.54 -2.42
CA ALA A 49 1.44 6.26 -1.70
C ALA A 49 0.76 5.15 -2.52
N MET A 50 -0.38 5.44 -3.16
CA MET A 50 -1.09 4.52 -4.04
C MET A 50 -0.24 4.06 -5.21
N VAL A 51 0.45 4.99 -5.88
CA VAL A 51 1.36 4.65 -7.00
C VAL A 51 2.48 3.73 -6.51
N MET A 52 3.16 4.11 -5.42
CA MET A 52 4.25 3.30 -4.85
C MET A 52 3.77 1.91 -4.42
N MET A 53 2.59 1.81 -3.81
CA MET A 53 1.99 0.55 -3.38
C MET A 53 1.70 -0.35 -4.59
N ASN A 54 1.03 0.16 -5.62
CA ASN A 54 0.69 -0.61 -6.81
C ASN A 54 1.94 -1.09 -7.55
N THR A 55 2.96 -0.24 -7.68
CA THR A 55 4.24 -0.62 -8.31
C THR A 55 4.98 -1.67 -7.48
N GLY A 56 5.12 -1.45 -6.17
CA GLY A 56 5.87 -2.36 -5.29
C GLY A 56 5.18 -3.72 -5.13
N VAL A 57 3.89 -3.73 -4.80
CA VAL A 57 3.10 -4.97 -4.68
C VAL A 57 3.01 -5.68 -6.02
N GLY A 58 2.76 -4.97 -7.12
CA GLY A 58 2.71 -5.58 -8.46
C GLY A 58 4.03 -6.24 -8.85
N ALA A 59 5.16 -5.61 -8.53
CA ALA A 59 6.49 -6.18 -8.79
C ALA A 59 6.80 -7.41 -7.90
N LEU A 60 6.39 -7.38 -6.62
CA LEU A 60 6.52 -8.53 -5.72
C LEU A 60 5.65 -9.70 -6.17
N MET A 61 4.41 -9.43 -6.59
CA MET A 61 3.51 -10.47 -7.11
C MET A 61 4.06 -11.10 -8.39
N ALA A 62 4.65 -10.31 -9.28
CA ALA A 62 5.27 -10.82 -10.51
C ALA A 62 6.46 -11.75 -10.23
N ASP A 63 7.26 -11.46 -9.19
CA ASP A 63 8.42 -12.28 -8.81
C ASP A 63 8.04 -13.54 -8.04
N LEU A 64 7.08 -13.42 -7.11
CA LEU A 64 6.70 -14.52 -6.22
C LEU A 64 5.72 -15.50 -6.87
N THR A 65 5.07 -15.11 -7.97
CA THR A 65 4.03 -15.94 -8.61
C THR A 65 4.51 -16.59 -9.90
N PRO A 66 4.53 -17.93 -9.98
CA PRO A 66 4.81 -18.66 -11.20
C PRO A 66 3.91 -18.22 -12.35
N LYS A 67 4.44 -18.10 -13.57
CA LYS A 67 3.72 -17.56 -14.74
C LYS A 67 2.36 -18.23 -14.99
N ILE A 68 2.28 -19.54 -14.77
CA ILE A 68 1.06 -20.35 -14.96
C ILE A 68 -0.02 -20.01 -13.93
N GLU A 69 0.37 -19.66 -12.70
CA GLU A 69 -0.57 -19.41 -11.59
C GLU A 69 -0.95 -17.92 -11.43
N ARG A 70 -0.31 -17.02 -12.18
CA ARG A 70 -0.54 -15.56 -12.08
C ARG A 70 -2.02 -15.18 -12.17
N GLY A 71 -2.77 -15.80 -13.09
CA GLY A 71 -4.21 -15.55 -13.22
C GLY A 71 -4.99 -15.92 -11.95
N LYS A 72 -4.69 -17.07 -11.36
CA LYS A 72 -5.34 -17.57 -10.14
C LYS A 72 -5.00 -16.72 -8.92
N VAL A 73 -3.72 -16.37 -8.74
CA VAL A 73 -3.27 -15.52 -7.63
C VAL A 73 -3.85 -14.11 -7.75
N ASN A 74 -3.84 -13.52 -8.95
CA ASN A 74 -4.44 -12.20 -9.17
C ASN A 74 -5.95 -12.22 -8.92
N ALA A 75 -6.67 -13.26 -9.37
CA ALA A 75 -8.09 -13.41 -9.08
C ALA A 75 -8.37 -13.50 -7.58
N PHE A 76 -7.59 -14.30 -6.85
CA PHE A 76 -7.70 -14.42 -5.39
C PHE A 76 -7.42 -13.10 -4.67
N MET A 77 -6.38 -12.37 -5.07
CA MET A 77 -6.02 -11.08 -4.47
C MET A 77 -7.08 -10.02 -4.71
N ASN A 78 -7.68 -9.95 -5.90
CA ASN A 78 -8.80 -9.06 -6.17
C ASN A 78 -10.04 -9.46 -5.35
N PHE A 79 -10.36 -10.75 -5.27
CA PHE A 79 -11.48 -11.25 -4.47
C PHE A 79 -11.32 -10.91 -2.98
N ALA A 80 -10.15 -11.20 -2.40
CA ALA A 80 -9.82 -10.81 -1.04
C ALA A 80 -9.87 -9.28 -0.86
N GLY A 81 -9.34 -8.53 -1.82
CA GLY A 81 -9.38 -7.07 -1.84
C GLY A 81 -10.80 -6.52 -1.77
N PHE A 82 -11.75 -7.06 -2.54
CA PHE A 82 -13.15 -6.64 -2.48
C PHE A 82 -13.82 -6.96 -1.15
N ILE A 83 -13.50 -8.11 -0.55
CA ILE A 83 -14.01 -8.46 0.79
C ILE A 83 -13.50 -7.44 1.82
N PHE A 84 -12.19 -7.18 1.86
CA PHE A 84 -11.62 -6.22 2.80
C PHE A 84 -12.10 -4.79 2.54
N MET A 85 -12.34 -4.42 1.28
CA MET A 85 -12.92 -3.13 0.93
C MET A 85 -14.35 -3.01 1.47
N ALA A 86 -15.20 -4.03 1.24
CA ALA A 86 -16.57 -4.03 1.75
C ALA A 86 -16.62 -3.97 3.28
N LEU A 87 -15.82 -4.81 3.95
CA LEU A 87 -15.71 -4.80 5.42
C LEU A 87 -15.17 -3.48 5.95
N GLY A 88 -14.13 -2.94 5.32
CA GLY A 88 -13.52 -1.67 5.68
C GLY A 88 -14.48 -0.49 5.53
N SER A 89 -15.23 -0.44 4.43
CA SER A 89 -16.28 0.57 4.21
C SER A 89 -17.43 0.44 5.21
N PHE A 90 -17.87 -0.79 5.50
CA PHE A 90 -18.95 -1.03 6.45
C PHE A 90 -18.55 -0.61 7.88
N ILE A 91 -17.42 -1.13 8.37
CA ILE A 91 -16.92 -0.81 9.72
C ILE A 91 -16.52 0.67 9.79
N GLY A 92 -15.85 1.19 8.76
CA GLY A 92 -15.42 2.59 8.71
C GLY A 92 -16.59 3.57 8.71
N GLY A 93 -17.64 3.30 7.92
CA GLY A 93 -18.86 4.11 7.90
C GLY A 93 -19.60 4.08 9.23
N PHE A 94 -19.77 2.88 9.81
CA PHE A 94 -20.41 2.74 11.11
C PHE A 94 -19.68 3.52 12.21
N LEU A 95 -18.35 3.40 12.27
CA LEU A 95 -17.52 4.13 13.25
C LEU A 95 -17.52 5.64 13.01
N TYR A 96 -17.55 6.07 11.74
CA TYR A 96 -17.62 7.47 11.37
C TYR A 96 -18.90 8.11 11.91
N GLU A 97 -20.05 7.46 11.69
CA GLU A 97 -21.37 8.00 12.05
C GLU A 97 -21.70 7.88 13.55
N HIS A 98 -21.34 6.76 14.19
CA HIS A 98 -21.86 6.43 15.53
C HIS A 98 -20.85 6.64 16.66
N VAL A 99 -19.56 6.77 16.37
CA VAL A 99 -18.50 6.86 17.40
C VAL A 99 -17.71 8.16 17.29
N SER A 100 -17.04 8.38 16.16
CA SER A 100 -16.29 9.62 15.90
C SER A 100 -15.81 9.67 14.47
N HIS A 101 -15.96 10.82 13.82
CA HIS A 101 -15.48 11.08 12.47
C HIS A 101 -13.97 10.83 12.29
N LYS A 102 -13.17 10.92 13.37
CA LYS A 102 -11.71 10.75 13.32
C LYS A 102 -11.26 9.30 13.50
N LEU A 103 -12.09 8.47 14.13
CA LEU A 103 -11.71 7.14 14.58
C LEU A 103 -11.39 6.16 13.42
N PRO A 104 -12.15 6.13 12.31
CA PRO A 104 -11.83 5.23 11.18
C PRO A 104 -10.43 5.45 10.62
N PHE A 105 -10.01 6.72 10.55
CA PHE A 105 -8.70 7.09 10.02
C PHE A 105 -7.56 6.72 10.97
N TYR A 106 -7.76 6.86 12.29
CA TYR A 106 -6.78 6.38 13.27
C TYR A 106 -6.64 4.86 13.26
N ILE A 107 -7.73 4.13 13.07
CA ILE A 107 -7.68 2.67 12.88
C ILE A 107 -6.93 2.32 11.60
N ALA A 108 -7.15 3.05 10.51
CA ALA A 108 -6.39 2.86 9.27
C ALA A 108 -4.89 3.04 9.50
N ILE A 109 -4.47 4.09 10.22
CA ILE A 109 -3.05 4.31 10.61
C ILE A 109 -2.54 3.15 11.47
N ALA A 110 -3.33 2.68 12.43
CA ALA A 110 -2.95 1.57 13.30
C ALA A 110 -2.74 0.26 12.50
N LEU A 111 -3.56 0.00 11.48
CA LEU A 111 -3.43 -1.18 10.60
C LEU A 111 -2.23 -1.13 9.65
N VAL A 112 -1.70 0.07 9.38
CA VAL A 112 -0.46 0.22 8.61
C VAL A 112 0.73 -0.37 9.36
N ILE A 113 0.78 -0.24 10.69
CA ILE A 113 1.91 -0.69 11.52
C ILE A 113 2.17 -2.21 11.38
N PRO A 114 1.19 -3.11 11.63
CA PRO A 114 1.42 -4.54 11.44
C PRO A 114 1.69 -4.88 9.97
N SER A 115 1.05 -4.20 9.01
CA SER A 115 1.31 -4.41 7.58
C SER A 115 2.75 -4.07 7.19
N PHE A 116 3.28 -2.98 7.72
CA PHE A 116 4.67 -2.56 7.55
C PHE A 116 5.63 -3.58 8.17
N ILE A 117 5.38 -4.00 9.41
CA ILE A 117 6.23 -4.97 10.12
C ILE A 117 6.24 -6.32 9.39
N LEU A 118 5.07 -6.83 8.99
CA LEU A 118 4.95 -8.07 8.23
C LEU A 118 5.70 -7.99 6.90
N THR A 119 5.56 -6.88 6.17
CA THR A 119 6.29 -6.66 4.93
C THR A 119 7.80 -6.57 5.19
N LEU A 120 8.21 -5.90 6.27
CA LEU A 120 9.62 -5.75 6.63
C LEU A 120 10.28 -7.10 6.96
N ILE A 121 9.56 -8.01 7.62
CA ILE A 121 10.12 -9.30 8.07
C ILE A 121 9.96 -10.40 7.01
N LEU A 122 8.79 -10.51 6.37
CA LEU A 122 8.45 -11.64 5.50
C LEU A 122 8.88 -11.42 4.05
N VAL A 123 8.89 -10.19 3.55
CA VAL A 123 9.38 -9.91 2.20
C VAL A 123 10.89 -9.93 2.22
N LYS A 124 11.45 -11.09 1.88
CA LYS A 124 12.88 -11.25 1.57
C LYS A 124 13.10 -10.86 0.12
N GLU A 125 13.97 -9.88 -0.09
CA GLU A 125 14.39 -9.54 -1.44
C GLU A 125 15.24 -10.69 -2.00
N PRO A 126 14.97 -11.20 -3.20
CA PRO A 126 15.79 -12.25 -3.78
C PRO A 126 17.20 -11.72 -4.03
N GLU A 127 18.19 -12.32 -3.36
CA GLU A 127 19.60 -11.90 -3.35
C GLU A 127 20.35 -12.32 -4.64
N LYS A 128 19.77 -13.21 -5.45
CA LYS A 128 20.32 -13.63 -6.75
C LYS A 128 19.23 -13.67 -7.81
N ARG A 129 19.47 -12.93 -8.89
CA ARG A 129 18.65 -12.90 -10.10
C ARG A 129 19.10 -14.05 -10.99
N GLU A 130 18.19 -14.97 -11.32
CA GLU A 130 18.36 -15.78 -12.52
C GLU A 130 18.26 -14.83 -13.72
N GLU A 131 19.31 -14.84 -14.53
CA GLU A 131 19.45 -14.05 -15.76
C GLU A 131 18.48 -14.51 -16.85
#